data_AF-A0A7S2JVJ2-F1
#
_entry.id   AF-A0A7S2JVJ2-F1
#
_cell.length_a   1.000
_cell.length_b   1.000
_cell.length_c   1.000
_cell.angle_alpha   90.00
_cell.angle_beta   90.00
_cell.angle_gamma   90.00
#
_symmetry.space_group_name_H-M   'P 1'
#
loop_
_entity.id
_entity.type
_entity.pdbx_description
1 polymer ?
#
loop_
_entity_poly.entity_id
_entity_poly.type
_entity_poly.pdbx_seq_one_letter_code
_entity_poly.pdbx_strand_id
1 'polypeptide(L)'
;LGSSAARARCGARARRPVPPPLAPSGPRPSTGIMAKPKVFFDMTIGGASAGRIVMELRADVVPKTAENFRALCTGEKGMGKSGKALHFKGSGFHRVIPDFMCQGGDF
;
A
#
# COMPACT_ATOMS: atom_id res chain seq x y z
N LEU A 1 13.42 26.89 1.71
CA LEU A 1 13.28 25.85 2.75
C LEU A 1 12.94 24.54 2.03
N GLY A 2 13.97 23.75 1.74
CA GLY A 2 13.90 22.63 0.80
C GLY A 2 13.09 21.47 1.35
N SER A 3 11.97 21.16 0.68
CA SER A 3 11.19 19.95 0.96
C SER A 3 12.02 18.74 0.54
N SER A 4 12.68 18.11 1.52
CA SER A 4 13.31 16.81 1.36
C SER A 4 12.21 15.79 1.06
N ALA A 5 11.94 15.57 -0.22
CA ALA A 5 10.91 14.62 -0.68
C ALA A 5 11.28 13.20 -0.25
N ALA A 6 10.58 12.68 0.75
CA ALA A 6 10.72 11.29 1.17
C ALA A 6 10.13 10.39 0.06
N ARG A 7 10.96 9.63 -0.66
CA ARG A 7 10.53 8.73 -1.75
C ARG A 7 10.47 7.29 -1.26
N ALA A 8 9.38 6.58 -1.58
CA ALA A 8 9.20 5.17 -1.23
C ALA A 8 9.53 4.26 -2.42
N ARG A 9 10.28 3.18 -2.20
CA ARG A 9 10.41 2.03 -3.11
C ARG A 9 9.61 0.88 -2.51
N CYS A 10 8.63 0.35 -3.25
CA CYS A 10 7.74 -0.69 -2.73
C CYS A 10 8.02 -2.06 -3.39
N GLY A 11 7.91 -3.12 -2.59
CA GLY A 11 7.86 -4.50 -3.04
C GLY A 11 6.91 -5.30 -2.15
N ALA A 12 6.25 -6.32 -2.70
CA ALA A 12 5.45 -7.27 -1.93
C ALA A 12 5.52 -8.67 -2.55
N ARG A 13 5.51 -9.71 -1.71
CA ARG A 13 5.51 -11.11 -2.15
C ARG A 13 4.14 -11.44 -2.76
N ALA A 14 4.08 -11.57 -4.08
CA ALA A 14 2.86 -11.88 -4.81
C ALA A 14 2.39 -13.33 -4.58
N ARG A 15 1.10 -13.53 -4.28
CA ARG A 15 0.41 -14.83 -4.46
C ARG A 15 -0.97 -14.61 -5.08
N ARG A 16 -1.14 -15.21 -6.28
CA ARG A 16 -2.33 -15.60 -7.09
C ARG A 16 -3.45 -14.56 -7.38
N PRO A 17 -4.15 -14.68 -8.54
CA PRO A 17 -5.18 -13.74 -8.96
C PRO A 17 -6.54 -14.02 -8.29
N VAL A 18 -7.31 -12.95 -8.02
CA VAL A 18 -8.57 -12.96 -7.26
C VAL A 18 -9.76 -12.75 -8.23
N PRO A 19 -10.87 -13.51 -8.09
CA PRO A 19 -12.09 -13.36 -8.91
C PRO A 19 -12.90 -12.07 -8.61
N PRO A 20 -13.89 -11.70 -9.46
CA PRO A 20 -14.63 -10.43 -9.36
C PRO A 20 -15.53 -10.31 -8.11
N PRO A 21 -15.91 -9.08 -7.70
CA PRO A 21 -16.56 -8.83 -6.42
C PRO A 21 -18.08 -9.07 -6.48
N LEU A 22 -18.60 -9.87 -5.54
CA LEU A 22 -20.02 -9.91 -5.17
C LEU A 22 -20.25 -9.17 -3.83
N ALA A 23 -21.43 -8.57 -3.69
CA ALA A 23 -21.84 -7.60 -2.67
C ALA A 23 -21.95 -8.19 -1.23
N PRO A 24 -22.08 -7.37 -0.16
CA PRO A 24 -22.10 -7.84 1.22
C PRO A 24 -23.51 -7.89 1.83
N SER A 25 -23.89 -9.02 2.43
CA SER A 25 -24.87 -9.06 3.54
C SER A 25 -24.79 -10.40 4.28
N GLY A 26 -24.21 -10.38 5.49
CA GLY A 26 -24.26 -11.52 6.42
C GLY A 26 -23.15 -11.51 7.47
N PRO A 27 -23.39 -12.05 8.69
CA PRO A 27 -22.33 -12.26 9.67
C PRO A 27 -21.34 -13.26 9.09
N ARG A 28 -20.08 -12.82 8.92
CA ARG A 28 -19.05 -13.62 8.24
C ARG A 28 -18.57 -14.77 9.14
N PRO A 29 -18.41 -15.99 8.59
CA PRO A 29 -18.02 -17.15 9.37
C PRO A 29 -16.60 -16.98 9.90
N SER A 30 -16.39 -17.39 11.15
CA SER A 30 -15.08 -17.55 11.77
C SER A 30 -14.37 -18.76 11.18
N THR A 31 -13.56 -18.58 10.14
CA THR A 31 -12.82 -19.69 9.53
C THR A 31 -11.39 -19.29 9.14
N GLY A 32 -10.43 -19.87 9.87
CA GLY A 32 -9.02 -19.99 9.50
C GLY A 32 -8.15 -18.79 9.84
N ILE A 33 -6.93 -19.04 10.29
CA ILE A 33 -5.85 -18.05 10.37
C ILE A 33 -5.61 -17.54 8.94
N MET A 34 -6.38 -16.54 8.51
CA MET A 34 -6.12 -15.81 7.28
C MET A 34 -4.87 -15.00 7.54
N ALA A 35 -3.72 -15.50 7.07
CA ALA A 35 -2.44 -14.83 7.23
C ALA A 35 -2.56 -13.40 6.70
N LYS A 36 -2.36 -12.43 7.59
CA LYS A 36 -2.52 -11.01 7.26
C LYS A 36 -1.42 -10.61 6.27
N PRO A 37 -1.77 -10.05 5.09
CA PRO A 37 -0.79 -9.65 4.11
C PRO A 37 0.20 -8.63 4.70
N LYS A 38 1.50 -8.84 4.46
CA LYS A 38 2.55 -7.90 4.84
C LYS A 38 3.14 -7.24 3.61
N VAL A 39 3.26 -5.93 3.64
CA VAL A 39 3.82 -5.09 2.57
C VAL A 39 4.90 -4.18 3.16
N PHE A 40 5.80 -3.65 2.33
CA PHE A 40 6.86 -2.79 2.84
C PHE A 40 7.15 -1.61 1.92
N PHE A 41 7.63 -0.53 2.53
CA PHE A 41 8.20 0.63 1.85
C PHE A 41 9.65 0.82 2.27
N ASP A 42 10.55 0.80 1.30
CA ASP A 42 11.92 1.29 1.47
C ASP A 42 11.91 2.79 1.30
N MET A 43 12.25 3.52 2.36
CA MET A 43 12.20 4.98 2.36
C MET A 43 13.56 5.60 2.11
N THR A 44 13.56 6.69 1.35
CA THR A 44 14.71 7.59 1.24
C THR A 44 14.29 9.01 1.58
N ILE A 45 15.03 9.71 2.43
CA ILE A 45 14.80 11.11 2.82
C ILE A 45 16.02 11.92 2.35
N GLY A 46 15.82 12.97 1.56
CA GLY A 46 16.94 13.77 1.02
C GLY A 46 17.93 12.98 0.14
N GLY A 47 17.49 11.84 -0.43
CA GLY A 47 18.35 10.92 -1.20
C GLY A 47 19.09 9.88 -0.34
N ALA A 48 19.10 10.01 0.98
CA ALA A 48 19.68 9.03 1.90
C ALA A 48 18.66 7.95 2.28
N SER A 49 19.10 6.70 2.46
CA SER A 49 18.24 5.61 2.93
C SER A 49 17.77 5.88 4.37
N ALA A 50 16.46 5.92 4.58
CA ALA A 50 15.83 6.14 5.88
C ALA A 50 15.29 4.84 6.51
N GLY A 51 15.55 3.69 5.87
CA GLY A 51 15.14 2.38 6.35
C GLY A 51 13.87 1.84 5.69
N ARG A 52 13.30 0.80 6.30
CA ARG A 52 12.15 0.06 5.77
C ARG A 52 10.98 0.10 6.74
N ILE A 53 9.83 0.55 6.25
CA ILE A 53 8.55 0.44 6.94
C ILE A 53 7.89 -0.87 6.50
N VAL A 54 7.55 -1.75 7.45
CA VAL A 54 6.78 -2.98 7.20
C VAL A 54 5.40 -2.81 7.79
N MET A 55 4.36 -3.02 6.98
CA MET A 55 2.96 -2.86 7.37
C MET A 55 2.22 -4.19 7.21
N GLU A 56 1.44 -4.54 8.23
CA GLU A 56 0.52 -5.67 8.20
C GLU A 56 -0.90 -5.18 7.92
N LEU A 57 -1.53 -5.71 6.88
CA LEU A 57 -2.85 -5.27 6.42
C LEU A 57 -3.96 -6.11 7.09
N ARG A 58 -4.95 -5.42 7.66
CA ARG A 58 -6.13 -6.04 8.31
C ARG A 58 -7.17 -6.51 7.27
N ALA A 59 -6.78 -7.47 6.44
CA ALA A 59 -7.68 -8.07 5.45
C ALA A 59 -8.87 -8.83 6.07
N ASP A 60 -8.73 -9.23 7.34
CA ASP A 60 -9.79 -9.81 8.18
C ASP A 60 -10.97 -8.84 8.38
N VAL A 61 -10.67 -7.55 8.59
CA VAL A 61 -11.70 -6.53 8.84
C VAL A 61 -12.08 -5.81 7.55
N VAL A 62 -11.08 -5.37 6.78
CA VAL A 62 -11.22 -4.51 5.60
C VAL A 62 -10.61 -5.15 4.34
N PRO A 63 -11.19 -6.26 3.83
CA PRO A 63 -10.58 -7.04 2.75
C PRO A 63 -10.37 -6.25 1.45
N LYS A 64 -11.34 -5.40 1.07
CA LYS A 64 -11.25 -4.60 -0.16
C LYS A 64 -10.15 -3.54 -0.08
N THR A 65 -10.06 -2.85 1.05
CA THR A 65 -9.05 -1.80 1.27
C THR A 65 -7.65 -2.39 1.39
N ALA A 66 -7.53 -3.50 2.12
CA ALA A 66 -6.26 -4.22 2.25
C ALA A 66 -5.75 -4.70 0.88
N GLU A 67 -6.62 -5.27 0.05
CA GLU A 67 -6.22 -5.75 -1.28
C GLU A 67 -5.85 -4.59 -2.22
N ASN A 68 -6.59 -3.47 -2.20
CA ASN A 68 -6.23 -2.27 -2.96
C ASN A 68 -4.84 -1.76 -2.58
N PHE A 69 -4.57 -1.61 -1.28
CA PHE A 69 -3.28 -1.14 -0.81
C PHE A 69 -2.16 -2.13 -1.18
N ARG A 70 -2.40 -3.43 -1.03
CA ARG A 70 -1.45 -4.49 -1.43
C ARG A 70 -1.11 -4.41 -2.92
N ALA A 71 -2.12 -4.26 -3.78
CA ALA A 71 -1.93 -4.21 -5.23
C ALA A 71 -1.16 -2.95 -5.67
N LEU A 72 -1.42 -1.80 -5.02
CA LEU A 72 -0.65 -0.57 -5.25
C LEU A 72 0.78 -0.67 -4.70
N CYS A 73 1.00 -1.48 -3.67
CA CYS A 73 2.34 -1.78 -3.19
C CYS A 73 3.13 -2.63 -4.22
N THR A 74 2.52 -3.69 -4.77
CA THR A 74 3.19 -4.55 -5.76
C THR A 74 3.31 -3.90 -7.14
N GLY A 75 2.39 -3.01 -7.50
CA GLY A 75 2.26 -2.50 -8.86
C GLY A 75 1.74 -3.54 -9.86
N GLU A 76 1.19 -4.66 -9.38
CA GLU A 76 0.77 -5.80 -10.22
C GLU A 76 -0.36 -5.47 -11.20
N LYS A 77 -1.06 -4.34 -10.98
CA LYS A 77 -2.18 -3.89 -11.81
C LYS A 77 -1.75 -3.06 -13.04
N GLY A 78 -0.46 -2.79 -13.22
CA GLY A 78 0.05 -2.11 -14.41
C GLY A 78 -0.39 -0.65 -14.48
N MET A 79 -0.95 -0.21 -15.61
CA MET A 79 -1.41 1.16 -15.83
C MET A 79 -2.87 1.37 -15.47
N GLY A 80 -3.16 2.49 -14.82
CA GLY A 80 -4.51 2.94 -14.52
C GLY A 80 -5.13 3.71 -15.68
N LYS A 81 -6.43 4.00 -15.56
CA LYS A 81 -7.19 4.78 -16.55
C LYS A 81 -6.62 6.18 -16.79
N SER A 82 -5.91 6.73 -15.80
CA SER A 82 -5.25 8.03 -15.87
C SER A 82 -3.93 8.02 -16.66
N GLY A 83 -3.56 6.89 -17.28
CA GLY A 83 -2.28 6.73 -17.98
C GLY A 83 -1.06 6.61 -17.06
N LYS A 84 -1.27 6.62 -15.74
CA LYS A 84 -0.22 6.46 -14.72
C LYS A 84 -0.11 5.03 -14.22
N ALA A 85 1.09 4.60 -13.85
CA ALA A 85 1.30 3.29 -13.26
C ALA A 85 0.65 3.22 -11.86
N LEU A 86 -0.11 2.15 -11.59
CA LEU A 86 -0.80 1.91 -10.33
C LEU A 86 0.16 1.36 -9.28
N HIS A 87 1.16 2.15 -8.89
CA HIS A 87 2.11 1.74 -7.85
C HIS A 87 2.58 2.90 -6.95
N PHE A 88 2.86 2.59 -5.69
CA PHE A 88 3.44 3.57 -4.75
C PHE A 88 4.94 3.81 -4.95
N LYS A 89 5.63 2.98 -5.73
CA LYS A 89 7.07 3.13 -5.99
C LYS A 89 7.36 4.48 -6.66
N GLY A 90 8.24 5.27 -6.08
CA GLY A 90 8.61 6.60 -6.58
C GLY A 90 7.69 7.73 -6.12
N SER A 91 6.51 7.42 -5.57
CA SER A 91 5.66 8.39 -4.88
C SER A 91 6.32 8.81 -3.56
N GLY A 92 6.02 10.04 -3.14
CA GLY A 92 6.50 10.58 -1.88
C GLY A 92 5.39 11.01 -0.95
N PHE A 93 5.76 11.30 0.29
CA PHE A 93 4.86 11.92 1.25
C PHE A 93 4.73 13.41 0.91
N HIS A 94 3.62 13.76 0.25
CA HIS A 94 3.37 15.14 -0.18
C HIS A 94 2.91 16.03 0.97
N ARG A 95 2.42 15.45 2.07
CA ARG A 95 1.98 16.19 3.26
C ARG A 95 2.50 15.50 4.52
N VAL A 96 3.31 16.23 5.29
CA VAL A 96 3.87 15.77 6.56
C VAL A 96 3.57 16.83 7.61
N ILE A 97 2.80 16.46 8.63
CA ILE A 97 2.47 17.32 9.76
C ILE A 97 3.09 16.67 11.00
N PRO A 98 4.08 17.32 11.65
CA PRO A 98 4.68 16.85 12.89
C PRO A 98 3.61 16.56 13.95
N ASP A 99 3.84 15.53 14.76
CA ASP A 99 2.93 15.10 15.84
C ASP A 99 1.51 14.73 15.39
N PHE A 100 1.30 14.50 14.09
CA PHE A 100 0.00 14.11 13.56
C PHE A 100 0.09 12.96 12.56
N MET A 101 0.49 13.23 11.32
CA MET A 101 0.57 12.19 10.29
C MET A 101 1.44 12.56 9.08
N CYS A 102 1.87 11.51 8.40
CA CYS A 102 2.45 11.57 7.05
C CYS A 102 1.43 11.02 6.05
N GLN A 103 1.04 11.84 5.08
CA GLN A 103 0.13 11.49 4.01
C GLN A 103 0.91 11.42 2.68
N GLY A 104 0.71 10.32 1.97
CA GLY A 104 1.34 10.03 0.69
C GLY A 104 0.41 9.19 -0.18
N GLY A 105 0.98 8.55 -1.21
CA GLY A 105 0.22 7.67 -2.10
C GLY A 105 -0.45 8.38 -3.28
N ASP A 106 -0.09 9.64 -3.51
CA ASP A 106 -0.40 10.34 -4.76
C ASP A 106 0.73 10.05 -5.76
N PHE A 107 0.39 9.41 -6.88
CA PHE A 107 1.32 8.94 -7.92
C PHE A 107 0.89 9.49 -9.28
#